data_AF-A0A6L9ZVK0-F1
#
_entry.id   AF-A0A6L9ZVK0-F1
#
_cell.length_a   1.000
_cell.length_b   1.000
_cell.length_c   1.000
_cell.angle_alpha   90.00
_cell.angle_beta   90.00
_cell.angle_gamma   90.00
#
_symmetry.space_group_name_H-M   'P 1'
#
loop_
_entity.id
_entity.type
_entity.pdbx_description
1 polymer ?
#
loop_
_entity_poly.entity_id
_entity_poly.type
_entity_poly.pdbx_seq_one_letter_code
_entity_poly.pdbx_strand_id
1 'polypeptide(L)'
;MFSINKYLSSLNNQRKFARLLRSILRSLYSLLEIATILLTVILVILGIIYIENTIEQKTEWGKAFLQSLKDSEILGTIENISVVTALVIYLRWGKKKSHYQAWQVIDSAQGLQISYARIKALEELVKGGVCLKGLSLPKTNLDQVNLVDVDFKEANLQGAKLLEANLQGGKFELTQLQGAFLWGANLQDTFFLLTQLQKANLSSANLKNADLEGVNLLEANLQKANLEGAYILGNLQGVDLQEANLKGANLQGCYLKNANFQGANLKGVNLQEANLQGANFQDANLQDTNLQKVKGLNPLQIKSANNWQQAKYSREFSSQLNLPEK
;
A
#
# COMPACT_ATOMS: atom_id res chain seq x y z
N MET A 1 -7.33 -71.49 -2.07
CA MET A 1 -7.21 -70.11 -2.59
C MET A 1 -8.49 -69.28 -2.52
N PHE A 2 -9.69 -69.86 -2.66
CA PHE A 2 -10.95 -69.08 -2.73
C PHE A 2 -11.39 -68.41 -1.40
N SER A 3 -11.05 -69.00 -0.24
CA SER A 3 -11.42 -68.47 1.08
C SER A 3 -10.61 -67.24 1.52
N ILE A 4 -9.33 -67.16 1.14
CA ILE A 4 -8.41 -66.08 1.55
C ILE A 4 -8.75 -64.77 0.81
N ASN A 5 -9.11 -64.84 -0.47
CA ASN A 5 -9.48 -63.64 -1.25
C ASN A 5 -10.76 -62.95 -0.74
N LYS A 6 -11.76 -63.73 -0.29
CA LYS A 6 -13.00 -63.20 0.29
C LYS A 6 -12.78 -62.55 1.67
N TYR A 7 -11.82 -63.08 2.43
CA TYR A 7 -11.41 -62.54 3.72
C TYR A 7 -10.57 -61.25 3.56
N LEU A 8 -9.67 -61.20 2.57
CA LEU A 8 -8.89 -60.01 2.23
C LEU A 8 -9.77 -58.88 1.66
N SER A 9 -10.79 -59.19 0.87
CA SER A 9 -11.74 -58.19 0.37
C SER A 9 -12.63 -57.60 1.47
N SER A 10 -13.04 -58.41 2.46
CA SER A 10 -13.83 -57.91 3.59
C SER A 10 -13.00 -57.00 4.51
N LEU A 11 -11.74 -57.35 4.76
CA LEU A 11 -10.78 -56.52 5.52
C LEU A 11 -10.49 -55.17 4.84
N ASN A 12 -10.38 -55.15 3.50
CA ASN A 12 -10.14 -53.92 2.75
C ASN A 12 -11.37 -53.00 2.77
N ASN A 13 -12.58 -53.56 2.67
CA ASN A 13 -13.82 -52.80 2.81
C ASN A 13 -14.01 -52.26 4.23
N GLN A 14 -13.66 -53.02 5.28
CA GLN A 14 -13.72 -52.52 6.66
C GLN A 14 -12.74 -51.37 6.91
N ARG A 15 -11.51 -51.43 6.36
CA ARG A 15 -10.54 -50.34 6.48
C ARG A 15 -10.96 -49.09 5.71
N LYS A 16 -11.52 -49.23 4.50
CA LYS A 16 -12.11 -48.10 3.75
C LYS A 16 -13.30 -47.49 4.49
N PHE A 17 -14.19 -48.31 5.03
CA PHE A 17 -15.33 -47.87 5.81
C PHE A 17 -14.91 -47.13 7.09
N ALA A 18 -13.93 -47.65 7.82
CA ALA A 18 -13.41 -46.99 9.02
C ALA A 18 -12.71 -45.65 8.75
N ARG A 19 -12.12 -45.47 7.54
CA ARG A 19 -11.57 -44.18 7.10
C ARG A 19 -12.67 -43.20 6.71
N LEU A 20 -13.68 -43.65 5.95
CA LEU A 20 -14.85 -42.86 5.60
C LEU A 20 -15.61 -42.41 6.86
N LEU A 21 -15.86 -43.32 7.79
CA LEU A 21 -16.54 -43.04 9.06
C LEU A 21 -15.77 -42.02 9.89
N ARG A 22 -14.44 -42.14 10.00
CA ARG A 22 -13.60 -41.13 10.68
C ARG A 22 -13.61 -39.78 9.98
N SER A 23 -13.63 -39.75 8.65
CA SER A 23 -13.75 -38.51 7.88
C SER A 23 -15.12 -37.86 8.11
N ILE A 24 -16.19 -38.64 8.05
CA ILE A 24 -17.57 -38.18 8.25
C ILE A 24 -17.77 -37.69 9.69
N LEU A 25 -17.27 -38.42 10.69
CA LEU A 25 -17.33 -38.01 12.10
C LEU A 25 -16.55 -36.72 12.36
N ARG A 26 -15.37 -36.56 11.74
CA ARG A 26 -14.59 -35.32 11.84
C ARG A 26 -15.30 -34.16 11.17
N SER A 27 -15.94 -34.38 10.03
CA SER A 27 -16.77 -33.38 9.35
C SER A 27 -18.02 -33.01 10.17
N LEU A 28 -18.73 -33.99 10.73
CA LEU A 28 -19.88 -33.77 11.61
C LEU A 28 -19.49 -32.98 12.86
N TYR A 29 -18.37 -33.32 13.49
CA TYR A 29 -17.86 -32.57 14.65
C TYR A 29 -17.54 -31.11 14.29
N SER A 30 -16.90 -30.88 13.14
CA SER A 30 -16.63 -29.52 12.67
C SER A 30 -17.90 -28.73 12.34
N LEU A 31 -18.93 -29.37 11.80
CA LEU A 31 -20.22 -28.74 11.55
C LEU A 31 -20.93 -28.37 12.86
N LEU A 32 -20.84 -29.24 13.86
CA LEU A 32 -21.44 -29.01 15.17
C LEU A 32 -20.76 -27.84 15.90
N GLU A 33 -19.44 -27.75 15.80
CA GLU A 33 -18.65 -26.65 16.37
C GLU A 33 -18.96 -25.29 15.68
N ILE A 34 -19.09 -25.28 14.34
CA ILE A 34 -19.53 -24.09 13.60
C ILE A 34 -20.95 -23.69 14.01
N ALA A 35 -21.86 -24.66 14.14
CA ALA A 35 -23.22 -24.41 14.59
C ALA A 35 -23.25 -23.82 16.01
N THR A 36 -22.38 -24.28 16.92
CA THR A 36 -22.29 -23.71 18.27
C THR A 36 -21.79 -22.27 18.27
N ILE A 37 -20.80 -21.94 17.43
CA ILE A 37 -20.30 -20.56 17.30
C ILE A 37 -21.38 -19.65 16.73
N LEU A 38 -22.06 -20.07 15.66
CA LEU A 38 -23.17 -19.33 15.06
C LEU A 38 -24.30 -19.11 16.07
N LEU A 39 -24.65 -20.13 16.86
CA LEU A 39 -25.67 -20.03 17.91
C LEU A 39 -25.27 -19.02 18.97
N THR A 40 -24.03 -19.05 19.46
CA THR A 40 -23.55 -18.07 20.45
C THR A 40 -23.57 -16.65 19.91
N VAL A 41 -23.22 -16.43 18.65
CA VAL A 41 -23.28 -15.10 18.00
C VAL A 41 -24.72 -14.62 17.87
N ILE A 42 -25.63 -15.49 17.43
CA ILE A 42 -27.07 -15.17 17.33
C ILE A 42 -27.63 -14.81 18.71
N LEU A 43 -27.27 -15.55 19.76
CA LEU A 43 -27.73 -15.26 21.13
C LEU A 43 -27.20 -13.92 21.67
N VAL A 44 -25.95 -13.56 21.33
CA VAL A 44 -25.41 -12.24 21.69
C VAL A 44 -26.15 -11.12 20.96
N ILE A 45 -26.42 -11.29 19.66
CA ILE A 45 -27.19 -10.31 18.86
C ILE A 45 -28.62 -10.17 19.41
N LEU A 46 -29.31 -11.29 19.68
CA LEU A 46 -30.65 -11.27 20.27
C LEU A 46 -30.65 -10.65 21.67
N GLY A 47 -29.59 -10.87 22.46
CA GLY A 47 -29.40 -10.21 23.75
C GLY A 47 -29.26 -8.70 23.63
N ILE A 48 -28.47 -8.23 22.65
CA ILE A 48 -28.31 -6.80 22.35
C ILE A 48 -29.65 -6.19 21.89
N ILE A 49 -30.36 -6.84 20.96
CA ILE A 49 -31.67 -6.38 20.46
C ILE A 49 -32.72 -6.37 21.58
N TYR A 50 -32.71 -7.37 22.46
CA TYR A 50 -33.60 -7.42 23.62
C TYR A 50 -33.29 -6.29 24.59
N ILE A 51 -32.01 -6.02 24.86
CA ILE A 51 -31.56 -4.89 25.66
C ILE A 51 -31.98 -3.57 25.00
N GLU A 52 -31.76 -3.40 23.71
CA GLU A 52 -32.15 -2.22 22.93
C GLU A 52 -33.66 -1.98 23.05
N ASN A 53 -34.50 -2.95 22.69
CA ASN A 53 -35.97 -2.82 22.75
C ASN A 53 -36.53 -2.64 24.18
N THR A 54 -35.88 -3.19 25.20
CA THR A 54 -36.38 -3.14 26.59
C THR A 54 -35.90 -1.89 27.33
N ILE A 55 -34.69 -1.40 27.02
CA ILE A 55 -34.04 -0.29 27.70
C ILE A 55 -34.38 1.07 27.06
N GLU A 56 -34.55 1.16 25.72
CA GLU A 56 -34.93 2.40 25.03
C GLU A 56 -36.26 2.98 25.53
N GLN A 57 -37.22 2.12 25.89
CA GLN A 57 -38.56 2.57 26.26
C GLN A 57 -38.72 2.94 27.73
N LYS A 58 -37.77 2.62 28.63
CA LYS A 58 -38.03 2.68 30.08
C LYS A 58 -37.10 3.54 30.94
N THR A 59 -35.89 3.92 30.50
CA THR A 59 -34.98 4.67 31.39
C THR A 59 -34.08 5.66 30.66
N GLU A 60 -33.90 6.85 31.24
CA GLU A 60 -32.97 7.90 30.75
C GLU A 60 -31.50 7.44 30.75
N TRP A 61 -31.12 6.58 31.71
CA TRP A 61 -29.81 5.93 31.72
C TRP A 61 -29.60 5.02 30.49
N GLY A 62 -30.66 4.38 30.01
CA GLY A 62 -30.64 3.53 28.82
C GLY A 62 -30.25 4.25 27.53
N LYS A 63 -30.80 5.45 27.33
CA LYS A 63 -30.44 6.33 26.22
C LYS A 63 -28.99 6.79 26.31
N ALA A 64 -28.51 7.14 27.52
CA ALA A 64 -27.13 7.55 27.76
C ALA A 64 -26.12 6.39 27.55
N PHE A 65 -26.49 5.16 27.91
CA PHE A 65 -25.69 3.96 27.65
C PHE A 65 -25.60 3.64 26.16
N LEU A 66 -26.71 3.74 25.41
CA LEU A 66 -26.72 3.56 23.95
C LEU A 66 -25.95 4.65 23.22
N GLN A 67 -26.02 5.90 23.70
CA GLN A 67 -25.19 6.99 23.20
C GLN A 67 -23.71 6.71 23.46
N SER A 68 -23.35 6.25 24.67
CA SER A 68 -21.98 5.83 25.00
C SER A 68 -21.51 4.62 24.19
N LEU A 69 -22.41 3.71 23.79
CA LEU A 69 -22.13 2.57 22.92
C LEU A 69 -21.93 2.99 21.46
N LYS A 70 -22.75 3.90 20.94
CA LYS A 70 -22.56 4.53 19.62
C LYS A 70 -21.26 5.33 19.56
N ASP A 71 -20.89 5.94 20.68
CA ASP A 71 -19.64 6.68 20.84
C ASP A 71 -18.46 5.75 21.21
N SER A 72 -18.70 4.46 21.45
CA SER A 72 -17.66 3.45 21.69
C SER A 72 -17.33 2.70 20.39
N GLU A 73 -16.08 2.23 20.26
CA GLU A 73 -15.64 1.35 19.16
C GLU A 73 -16.40 0.00 19.11
N ILE A 74 -17.29 -0.29 20.07
CA ILE A 74 -17.93 -1.60 20.24
C ILE A 74 -18.95 -1.91 19.12
N LEU A 75 -19.57 -0.90 18.50
CA LEU A 75 -20.45 -1.15 17.33
C LEU A 75 -19.66 -1.56 16.09
N GLY A 76 -18.39 -1.15 15.97
CA GLY A 76 -17.45 -1.73 15.00
C GLY A 76 -17.13 -3.21 15.30
N THR A 77 -17.30 -3.67 16.54
CA THR A 77 -17.08 -5.09 16.89
C THR A 77 -18.14 -6.06 16.37
N ILE A 78 -19.34 -5.61 16.00
CA ILE A 78 -20.33 -6.51 15.37
C ILE A 78 -19.93 -6.85 13.93
N GLU A 79 -19.35 -5.88 13.20
CA GLU A 79 -18.62 -6.16 11.96
C GLU A 79 -17.39 -7.03 12.23
N ASN A 80 -16.69 -6.82 13.36
CA ASN A 80 -15.60 -7.69 13.78
C ASN A 80 -16.04 -9.13 14.04
N ILE A 81 -17.30 -9.44 14.41
CA ILE A 81 -17.73 -10.84 14.59
C ILE A 81 -17.86 -11.56 13.24
N SER A 82 -18.38 -10.89 12.22
CA SER A 82 -18.42 -11.45 10.85
C SER A 82 -17.01 -11.64 10.28
N VAL A 83 -16.14 -10.67 10.55
CA VAL A 83 -14.71 -10.69 10.23
C VAL A 83 -13.95 -11.78 11.01
N VAL A 84 -14.21 -11.95 12.30
CA VAL A 84 -13.60 -12.98 13.15
C VAL A 84 -14.10 -14.35 12.74
N THR A 85 -15.36 -14.49 12.36
CA THR A 85 -15.91 -15.73 11.82
C THR A 85 -15.26 -16.08 10.48
N ALA A 86 -15.10 -15.10 9.59
CA ALA A 86 -14.37 -15.28 8.34
C ALA A 86 -12.90 -15.63 8.57
N LEU A 87 -12.24 -14.97 9.53
CA LEU A 87 -10.84 -15.21 9.92
C LEU A 87 -10.63 -16.59 10.54
N VAL A 88 -11.55 -17.06 11.37
CA VAL A 88 -11.52 -18.41 11.97
C VAL A 88 -11.75 -19.49 10.91
N ILE A 89 -12.67 -19.26 9.97
CA ILE A 89 -12.86 -20.15 8.81
C ILE A 89 -11.58 -20.18 7.96
N TYR A 90 -10.96 -19.02 7.76
CA TYR A 90 -9.76 -18.82 6.96
C TYR A 90 -8.51 -19.52 7.54
N LEU A 91 -8.24 -19.39 8.84
CA LEU A 91 -7.07 -19.98 9.51
C LEU A 91 -7.09 -21.52 9.55
N ARG A 92 -8.23 -22.17 9.26
CA ARG A 92 -8.41 -23.61 9.48
C ARG A 92 -8.05 -24.49 8.27
N TRP A 93 -8.03 -23.98 7.03
CA TRP A 93 -8.09 -24.81 5.81
C TRP A 93 -6.90 -24.64 4.83
N GLY A 94 -6.54 -25.70 4.08
CA GLY A 94 -5.30 -25.80 3.28
C GLY A 94 -5.16 -24.87 2.06
N LYS A 95 -3.90 -24.65 1.64
CA LYS A 95 -3.40 -23.58 0.73
C LYS A 95 -4.21 -23.23 -0.52
N LYS A 96 -4.89 -24.17 -1.20
CA LYS A 96 -5.65 -23.85 -2.42
C LYS A 96 -7.06 -23.32 -2.14
N LYS A 97 -7.64 -23.65 -0.99
CA LYS A 97 -8.99 -23.19 -0.59
C LYS A 97 -8.93 -21.83 0.12
N SER A 98 -7.78 -21.49 0.72
CA SER A 98 -7.56 -20.21 1.40
C SER A 98 -7.56 -19.01 0.45
N HIS A 99 -7.00 -19.12 -0.77
CA HIS A 99 -6.94 -17.98 -1.69
C HIS A 99 -8.33 -17.49 -2.13
N TYR A 100 -9.24 -18.41 -2.49
CA TYR A 100 -10.60 -18.07 -2.88
C TYR A 100 -11.35 -17.36 -1.72
N GLN A 101 -11.13 -17.81 -0.49
CA GLN A 101 -11.75 -17.23 0.69
C GLN A 101 -11.14 -15.86 1.06
N ALA A 102 -9.83 -15.69 0.89
CA ALA A 102 -9.20 -14.37 1.04
C ALA A 102 -9.78 -13.35 0.06
N TRP A 103 -9.99 -13.75 -1.20
CA TRP A 103 -10.70 -12.91 -2.18
C TRP A 103 -12.14 -12.60 -1.75
N GLN A 104 -12.90 -13.59 -1.25
CA GLN A 104 -14.23 -13.33 -0.69
C GLN A 104 -14.20 -12.31 0.46
N VAL A 105 -13.20 -12.37 1.34
CA VAL A 105 -13.05 -11.38 2.42
C VAL A 105 -12.79 -9.99 1.84
N ILE A 106 -11.91 -9.88 0.84
CA ILE A 106 -11.60 -8.61 0.17
C ILE A 106 -12.85 -8.03 -0.51
N ASP A 107 -13.56 -8.85 -1.28
CA ASP A 107 -14.77 -8.47 -2.01
C ASP A 107 -15.92 -8.12 -1.06
N SER A 108 -16.10 -8.89 0.02
CA SER A 108 -17.14 -8.61 1.03
C SER A 108 -16.91 -7.30 1.78
N ALA A 109 -15.65 -6.86 1.87
CA ALA A 109 -15.31 -5.59 2.48
C ALA A 109 -15.47 -4.42 1.49
N GLN A 110 -15.80 -4.64 0.22
CA GLN A 110 -15.85 -3.56 -0.76
C GLN A 110 -16.77 -2.41 -0.31
N GLY A 111 -16.29 -1.18 -0.42
CA GLY A 111 -16.98 0.02 0.06
C GLY A 111 -16.66 0.39 1.52
N LEU A 112 -16.14 -0.54 2.33
CA LEU A 112 -15.64 -0.22 3.67
C LEU A 112 -14.27 0.45 3.58
N GLN A 113 -14.14 1.60 4.25
CA GLN A 113 -12.85 2.28 4.34
C GLN A 113 -11.86 1.43 5.18
N ILE A 114 -12.25 0.94 6.36
CA ILE A 114 -11.37 0.19 7.26
C ILE A 114 -11.79 -1.28 7.27
N SER A 115 -10.82 -2.19 7.12
CA SER A 115 -11.05 -3.63 7.32
C SER A 115 -9.74 -4.37 7.62
N TYR A 116 -9.54 -4.74 8.88
CA TYR A 116 -8.39 -5.56 9.30
C TYR A 116 -8.39 -6.94 8.65
N ALA A 117 -9.58 -7.49 8.40
CA ALA A 117 -9.76 -8.75 7.68
C ALA A 117 -9.16 -8.68 6.28
N ARG A 118 -9.44 -7.59 5.56
CA ARG A 118 -8.92 -7.34 4.21
C ARG A 118 -7.40 -7.27 4.21
N ILE A 119 -6.81 -6.51 5.13
CA ILE A 119 -5.35 -6.40 5.28
C ILE A 119 -4.73 -7.79 5.48
N LYS A 120 -5.26 -8.59 6.42
CA LYS A 120 -4.77 -9.96 6.66
C LYS A 120 -4.96 -10.89 5.46
N ALA A 121 -6.10 -10.78 4.77
CA ALA A 121 -6.38 -11.55 3.57
C ALA A 121 -5.39 -11.22 2.44
N LEU A 122 -5.07 -9.94 2.24
CA LEU A 122 -4.07 -9.50 1.25
C LEU A 122 -2.68 -10.05 1.57
N GLU A 123 -2.21 -9.86 2.81
CA GLU A 123 -0.89 -10.36 3.24
C GLU A 123 -0.72 -11.86 3.02
N GLU A 124 -1.79 -12.63 3.26
CA GLU A 124 -1.73 -14.07 3.08
C GLU A 124 -1.82 -14.52 1.62
N LEU A 125 -2.59 -13.81 0.78
CA LEU A 125 -2.55 -14.01 -0.68
C LEU A 125 -1.13 -13.82 -1.19
N VAL A 126 -0.44 -12.79 -0.71
CA VAL A 126 0.96 -12.50 -1.06
C VAL A 126 1.89 -13.60 -0.57
N LYS A 127 1.78 -14.06 0.68
CA LYS A 127 2.53 -15.24 1.19
C LYS A 127 2.25 -16.50 0.37
N GLY A 128 1.06 -16.61 -0.22
CA GLY A 128 0.66 -17.67 -1.14
C GLY A 128 1.20 -17.53 -2.57
N GLY A 129 1.89 -16.44 -2.89
CA GLY A 129 2.41 -16.12 -4.23
C GLY A 129 1.31 -15.68 -5.21
N VAL A 130 0.18 -15.19 -4.71
CA VAL A 130 -0.92 -14.71 -5.56
C VAL A 130 -0.62 -13.29 -6.02
N CYS A 131 -0.70 -13.09 -7.34
CA CYS A 131 -0.60 -11.79 -7.98
C CYS A 131 -1.83 -10.92 -7.66
N LEU A 132 -1.63 -9.63 -7.39
CA LEU A 132 -2.70 -8.66 -7.10
C LEU A 132 -2.98 -7.75 -8.31
N LYS A 133 -2.72 -8.24 -9.53
CA LYS A 133 -3.01 -7.54 -10.77
C LYS A 133 -4.49 -7.14 -10.83
N GLY A 134 -4.76 -5.88 -11.16
CA GLY A 134 -6.11 -5.34 -11.30
C GLY A 134 -6.88 -5.18 -9.99
N LEU A 135 -6.22 -5.36 -8.83
CA LEU A 135 -6.84 -5.15 -7.53
C LEU A 135 -7.44 -3.74 -7.44
N SER A 136 -8.71 -3.63 -7.08
CA SER A 136 -9.41 -2.34 -6.98
C SER A 136 -9.85 -2.06 -5.55
N LEU A 137 -9.08 -1.21 -4.86
CA LEU A 137 -9.31 -0.76 -3.49
C LEU A 137 -9.16 0.77 -3.37
N PRO A 138 -9.98 1.58 -4.09
CA PRO A 138 -9.89 3.03 -3.99
C PRO A 138 -10.35 3.51 -2.61
N LYS A 139 -9.66 4.51 -2.06
CA LYS A 139 -9.99 5.20 -0.80
C LYS A 139 -10.08 4.28 0.43
N THR A 140 -9.52 3.08 0.34
CA THR A 140 -9.48 2.14 1.48
C THR A 140 -8.29 2.43 2.37
N ASN A 141 -8.44 2.15 3.66
CA ASN A 141 -7.36 2.10 4.63
C ASN A 141 -6.65 0.73 4.53
N LEU A 142 -5.37 0.80 4.18
CA LEU A 142 -4.39 -0.27 4.10
C LEU A 142 -3.10 0.16 4.85
N ASP A 143 -3.25 0.98 5.89
CA ASP A 143 -2.14 1.46 6.70
C ASP A 143 -1.37 0.26 7.28
N GLN A 144 -0.04 0.35 7.23
CA GLN A 144 0.91 -0.64 7.73
C GLN A 144 0.81 -2.04 7.10
N VAL A 145 0.09 -2.18 5.97
CA VAL A 145 0.00 -3.47 5.27
C VAL A 145 1.38 -3.91 4.77
N ASN A 146 1.64 -5.22 4.83
CA ASN A 146 2.90 -5.80 4.34
C ASN A 146 2.71 -6.55 3.00
N LEU A 147 3.08 -5.91 1.89
CA LEU A 147 2.91 -6.39 0.52
C LEU A 147 4.24 -6.27 -0.27
N VAL A 148 5.27 -6.93 0.22
CA VAL A 148 6.62 -6.97 -0.39
C VAL A 148 6.62 -7.83 -1.65
N ASP A 149 7.35 -7.38 -2.68
CA ASP A 149 7.56 -8.05 -3.98
C ASP A 149 6.25 -8.36 -4.72
N VAL A 150 5.22 -7.54 -4.51
CA VAL A 150 3.88 -7.74 -5.08
C VAL A 150 3.73 -7.06 -6.44
N ASP A 151 3.07 -7.76 -7.36
CA ASP A 151 2.64 -7.20 -8.63
C ASP A 151 1.25 -6.53 -8.49
N PHE A 152 1.25 -5.20 -8.55
CA PHE A 152 0.08 -4.31 -8.54
C PHE A 152 -0.27 -3.78 -9.93
N LYS A 153 0.17 -4.45 -11.00
CA LYS A 153 -0.13 -4.05 -12.36
C LYS A 153 -1.62 -3.77 -12.55
N GLU A 154 -1.95 -2.64 -13.17
CA GLU A 154 -3.32 -2.21 -13.46
C GLU A 154 -4.23 -2.07 -12.20
N ALA A 155 -3.67 -2.09 -10.99
CA ALA A 155 -4.46 -1.92 -9.77
C ALA A 155 -5.00 -0.49 -9.63
N ASN A 156 -6.13 -0.36 -8.93
CA ASN A 156 -6.72 0.90 -8.55
C ASN A 156 -6.65 1.10 -7.04
N LEU A 157 -5.74 1.96 -6.61
CA LEU A 157 -5.50 2.37 -5.23
C LEU A 157 -5.68 3.88 -5.07
N GLN A 158 -6.52 4.50 -5.91
CA GLN A 158 -6.76 5.94 -5.90
C GLN A 158 -7.24 6.39 -4.52
N GLY A 159 -6.54 7.34 -3.91
CA GLY A 159 -6.88 7.88 -2.58
C GLY A 159 -6.75 6.88 -1.42
N ALA A 160 -6.20 5.69 -1.65
CA ALA A 160 -5.99 4.70 -0.59
C ALA A 160 -5.05 5.25 0.48
N LYS A 161 -5.27 4.86 1.75
CA LYS A 161 -4.35 5.13 2.85
C LYS A 161 -3.41 3.94 2.99
N LEU A 162 -2.11 4.22 2.90
CA LEU A 162 -1.00 3.29 2.89
C LEU A 162 0.10 3.84 3.82
N LEU A 163 -0.32 4.45 4.94
CA LEU A 163 0.58 5.01 5.94
C LEU A 163 1.54 3.91 6.43
N GLU A 164 2.85 4.14 6.32
CA GLU A 164 3.87 3.17 6.75
C GLU A 164 3.73 1.77 6.13
N ALA A 165 3.01 1.64 5.00
CA ALA A 165 2.86 0.36 4.32
C ALA A 165 4.22 -0.14 3.81
N ASN A 166 4.46 -1.44 3.91
CA ASN A 166 5.65 -2.07 3.35
C ASN A 166 5.34 -2.61 1.96
N LEU A 167 5.81 -1.89 0.93
CA LEU A 167 5.57 -2.12 -0.48
C LEU A 167 6.88 -2.36 -1.25
N GLN A 168 7.97 -2.68 -0.52
CA GLN A 168 9.31 -2.89 -1.07
C GLN A 168 9.29 -3.89 -2.23
N GLY A 169 10.02 -3.60 -3.31
CA GLY A 169 10.13 -4.48 -4.48
C GLY A 169 8.83 -4.62 -5.30
N GLY A 170 7.76 -3.93 -4.91
CA GLY A 170 6.48 -3.96 -5.61
C GLY A 170 6.57 -3.41 -7.04
N LYS A 171 5.72 -3.95 -7.92
CA LYS A 171 5.59 -3.52 -9.32
C LYS A 171 4.27 -2.79 -9.53
N PHE A 172 4.35 -1.54 -9.97
CA PHE A 172 3.22 -0.62 -10.11
C PHE A 172 3.00 -0.20 -11.57
N GLU A 173 2.98 -1.17 -12.49
CA GLU A 173 2.75 -0.89 -13.91
C GLU A 173 1.31 -0.45 -14.15
N LEU A 174 1.09 0.72 -14.75
CA LEU A 174 -0.25 1.25 -15.07
C LEU A 174 -1.17 1.37 -13.83
N THR A 175 -0.59 1.43 -12.63
CA THR A 175 -1.36 1.51 -11.38
C THR A 175 -1.89 2.94 -11.15
N GLN A 176 -3.08 3.04 -10.58
CA GLN A 176 -3.72 4.30 -10.19
C GLN A 176 -3.53 4.55 -8.70
N LEU A 177 -2.74 5.57 -8.35
CA LEU A 177 -2.41 5.99 -6.98
C LEU A 177 -2.69 7.49 -6.76
N GLN A 178 -3.53 8.11 -7.59
CA GLN A 178 -3.80 9.54 -7.50
C GLN A 178 -4.39 9.90 -6.13
N GLY A 179 -3.79 10.88 -5.46
CA GLY A 179 -4.18 11.29 -4.12
C GLY A 179 -4.00 10.24 -3.02
N ALA A 180 -3.29 9.14 -3.26
CA ALA A 180 -3.01 8.14 -2.23
C ALA A 180 -2.12 8.71 -1.11
N PHE A 181 -2.29 8.19 0.11
CA PHE A 181 -1.54 8.59 1.30
C PHE A 181 -0.49 7.53 1.63
N LEU A 182 0.74 7.75 1.19
CA LEU A 182 1.92 6.88 1.30
C LEU A 182 2.96 7.45 2.30
N TRP A 183 2.51 8.23 3.29
CA TRP A 183 3.44 8.82 4.26
C TRP A 183 4.24 7.71 4.96
N GLY A 184 5.56 7.85 4.98
CA GLY A 184 6.45 6.87 5.61
C GLY A 184 6.45 5.47 4.98
N ALA A 185 5.78 5.25 3.84
CA ALA A 185 5.72 3.94 3.21
C ALA A 185 7.11 3.48 2.76
N ASN A 186 7.38 2.18 2.88
CA ASN A 186 8.60 1.57 2.33
C ASN A 186 8.35 1.17 0.88
N LEU A 187 8.92 1.93 -0.06
CA LEU A 187 8.87 1.75 -1.51
C LEU A 187 10.28 1.50 -2.07
N GLN A 188 11.19 0.95 -1.25
CA GLN A 188 12.55 0.67 -1.68
C GLN A 188 12.56 -0.36 -2.81
N ASP A 189 13.46 -0.18 -3.78
CA ASP A 189 13.68 -1.10 -4.90
C ASP A 189 12.38 -1.41 -5.69
N THR A 190 11.39 -0.50 -5.66
CA THR A 190 10.13 -0.66 -6.38
C THR A 190 10.26 -0.29 -7.86
N PHE A 191 9.38 -0.87 -8.68
CA PHE A 191 9.29 -0.57 -10.10
C PHE A 191 7.95 0.09 -10.43
N PHE A 192 7.98 1.32 -10.90
CA PHE A 192 6.85 2.09 -11.38
C PHE A 192 7.00 2.31 -12.89
N LEU A 193 5.98 1.93 -13.65
CA LEU A 193 5.92 2.18 -15.09
C LEU A 193 4.56 2.78 -15.44
N LEU A 194 4.56 3.99 -15.99
CA LEU A 194 3.35 4.70 -16.41
C LEU A 194 2.32 4.87 -15.27
N THR A 195 2.80 4.89 -14.02
CA THR A 195 1.98 4.98 -12.80
C THR A 195 1.46 6.40 -12.59
N GLN A 196 0.21 6.49 -12.15
CA GLN A 196 -0.47 7.76 -11.89
C GLN A 196 -0.39 8.10 -10.39
N LEU A 197 0.45 9.07 -10.01
CA LEU A 197 0.75 9.48 -8.63
C LEU A 197 0.39 10.97 -8.38
N GLN A 198 -0.46 11.57 -9.21
CA GLN A 198 -0.83 12.97 -9.10
C GLN A 198 -1.39 13.25 -7.71
N LYS A 199 -0.87 14.29 -7.05
CA LYS A 199 -1.29 14.73 -5.71
C LYS A 199 -1.16 13.65 -4.63
N ALA A 200 -0.43 12.57 -4.88
CA ALA A 200 -0.14 11.58 -3.85
C ALA A 200 0.73 12.19 -2.75
N ASN A 201 0.53 11.77 -1.51
CA ASN A 201 1.37 12.15 -0.39
C ASN A 201 2.36 11.03 -0.08
N LEU A 202 3.60 11.19 -0.52
CA LEU A 202 4.75 10.30 -0.30
C LEU A 202 5.74 10.94 0.69
N SER A 203 5.30 11.86 1.55
CA SER A 203 6.19 12.51 2.52
C SER A 203 6.86 11.46 3.40
N SER A 204 8.15 11.60 3.67
CA SER A 204 8.96 10.66 4.44
C SER A 204 9.00 9.22 3.88
N ALA A 205 8.47 8.94 2.69
CA ALA A 205 8.53 7.61 2.10
C ALA A 205 9.97 7.21 1.73
N ASN A 206 10.27 5.93 1.80
CA ASN A 206 11.55 5.38 1.37
C ASN A 206 11.45 4.87 -0.08
N LEU A 207 11.94 5.63 -1.04
CA LEU A 207 12.00 5.32 -2.49
C LEU A 207 13.44 5.04 -2.94
N LYS A 208 14.32 4.60 -2.04
CA LYS A 208 15.72 4.33 -2.37
C LYS A 208 15.82 3.28 -3.47
N ASN A 209 16.62 3.59 -4.50
CA ASN A 209 16.81 2.81 -5.73
C ASN A 209 15.50 2.47 -6.48
N ALA A 210 14.40 3.17 -6.22
CA ALA A 210 13.17 2.95 -6.97
C ALA A 210 13.35 3.38 -8.44
N ASP A 211 12.69 2.66 -9.34
CA ASP A 211 12.63 2.96 -10.76
C ASP A 211 11.25 3.55 -11.08
N LEU A 212 11.21 4.81 -11.50
CA LEU A 212 10.01 5.59 -11.78
C LEU A 212 9.97 6.05 -13.24
N GLU A 213 9.70 5.13 -14.15
CA GLU A 213 9.64 5.41 -15.59
C GLU A 213 8.22 5.80 -16.06
N GLY A 214 8.12 6.92 -16.77
CA GLY A 214 6.88 7.43 -17.34
C GLY A 214 5.83 7.84 -16.29
N VAL A 215 6.23 8.09 -15.04
CA VAL A 215 5.29 8.40 -13.95
C VAL A 215 4.69 9.80 -14.07
N ASN A 216 3.52 9.99 -13.45
CA ASN A 216 2.92 11.30 -13.28
C ASN A 216 2.81 11.68 -11.80
N LEU A 217 3.73 12.52 -11.34
CA LEU A 217 3.86 13.05 -9.98
C LEU A 217 3.42 14.52 -9.89
N LEU A 218 2.55 14.98 -10.80
CA LEU A 218 2.02 16.35 -10.80
C LEU A 218 1.48 16.72 -9.41
N GLU A 219 2.03 17.78 -8.82
CA GLU A 219 1.65 18.31 -7.49
C GLU A 219 1.73 17.25 -6.36
N ALA A 220 2.54 16.19 -6.52
CA ALA A 220 2.76 15.21 -5.46
C ALA A 220 3.63 15.79 -4.33
N ASN A 221 3.41 15.32 -3.11
CA ASN A 221 4.20 15.69 -1.95
C ASN A 221 5.23 14.58 -1.64
N LEU A 222 6.52 14.88 -1.79
CA LEU A 222 7.67 14.04 -1.47
C LEU A 222 8.58 14.71 -0.42
N GLN A 223 8.03 15.58 0.44
CA GLN A 223 8.81 16.22 1.50
C GLN A 223 9.52 15.16 2.35
N LYS A 224 10.82 15.35 2.62
CA LYS A 224 11.66 14.43 3.43
C LYS A 224 11.74 13.00 2.91
N ALA A 225 11.27 12.71 1.70
CA ALA A 225 11.37 11.38 1.12
C ALA A 225 12.83 10.99 0.83
N ASN A 226 13.13 9.70 0.94
CA ASN A 226 14.44 9.18 0.57
C ASN A 226 14.40 8.62 -0.86
N LEU A 227 14.98 9.35 -1.81
CA LEU A 227 15.08 9.03 -3.23
C LEU A 227 16.54 8.72 -3.63
N GLU A 228 17.40 8.35 -2.68
CA GLU A 228 18.81 8.04 -2.97
C GLU A 228 18.91 6.99 -4.07
N GLY A 229 19.66 7.29 -5.13
CA GLY A 229 19.88 6.39 -6.27
C GLY A 229 18.64 6.10 -7.13
N ALA A 230 17.51 6.78 -6.92
CA ALA A 230 16.30 6.55 -7.71
C ALA A 230 16.48 6.98 -9.18
N TYR A 231 15.85 6.24 -10.09
CA TYR A 231 15.68 6.65 -11.48
C TYR A 231 14.28 7.22 -11.66
N ILE A 232 14.16 8.42 -12.23
CA ILE A 232 12.88 9.08 -12.43
C ILE A 232 12.85 9.68 -13.83
N LEU A 233 11.84 9.30 -14.59
CA LEU A 233 11.48 9.92 -15.87
C LEU A 233 9.99 10.16 -15.88
N GLY A 234 9.55 11.42 -15.94
CA GLY A 234 8.11 11.69 -15.94
C GLY A 234 7.73 13.16 -15.79
N ASN A 235 6.45 13.36 -15.46
CA ASN A 235 5.91 14.68 -15.12
C ASN A 235 5.98 14.90 -13.61
N LEU A 236 6.76 15.88 -13.18
CA LEU A 236 6.96 16.28 -11.79
C LEU A 236 6.65 17.78 -11.59
N GLN A 237 5.78 18.35 -12.43
CA GLN A 237 5.42 19.76 -12.30
C GLN A 237 4.78 20.02 -10.92
N GLY A 238 5.27 21.05 -10.23
CA GLY A 238 4.78 21.44 -8.90
C GLY A 238 5.03 20.42 -7.79
N VAL A 239 5.89 19.42 -8.02
CA VAL A 239 6.24 18.44 -6.98
C VAL A 239 6.92 19.13 -5.80
N ASP A 240 6.59 18.71 -4.58
CA ASP A 240 7.25 19.19 -3.38
C ASP A 240 8.29 18.19 -2.89
N LEU A 241 9.57 18.54 -3.00
CA LEU A 241 10.74 17.75 -2.61
C LEU A 241 11.51 18.44 -1.47
N GLN A 242 10.87 19.31 -0.69
CA GLN A 242 11.52 20.00 0.41
C GLN A 242 12.17 18.98 1.38
N GLU A 243 13.43 19.22 1.73
CA GLU A 243 14.25 18.37 2.60
C GLU A 243 14.40 16.90 2.15
N ALA A 244 14.03 16.57 0.90
CA ALA A 244 14.16 15.22 0.38
C ALA A 244 15.64 14.85 0.13
N ASN A 245 15.97 13.57 0.28
CA ASN A 245 17.29 13.06 -0.05
C ASN A 245 17.29 12.46 -1.47
N LEU A 246 17.81 13.18 -2.46
CA LEU A 246 17.91 12.70 -3.85
C LEU A 246 19.34 12.30 -4.22
N LYS A 247 20.26 12.10 -3.28
CA LYS A 247 21.68 11.86 -3.56
C LYS A 247 21.86 10.80 -4.66
N GLY A 248 22.57 11.17 -5.73
CA GLY A 248 22.87 10.28 -6.86
C GLY A 248 21.67 9.86 -7.72
N ALA A 249 20.49 10.43 -7.52
CA ALA A 249 19.31 10.13 -8.34
C ALA A 249 19.48 10.62 -9.79
N ASN A 250 18.77 9.98 -10.71
CA ASN A 250 18.70 10.39 -12.11
C ASN A 250 17.32 10.96 -12.43
N LEU A 251 17.26 12.24 -12.74
CA LEU A 251 16.06 12.98 -13.15
C LEU A 251 16.24 13.61 -14.55
N GLN A 252 17.09 13.00 -15.39
CA GLN A 252 17.37 13.49 -16.74
C GLN A 252 16.07 13.59 -17.56
N GLY A 253 15.85 14.75 -18.21
CA GLY A 253 14.71 14.99 -19.08
C GLY A 253 13.36 15.19 -18.37
N CYS A 254 13.31 15.17 -17.03
CA CYS A 254 12.07 15.35 -16.28
C CYS A 254 11.43 16.74 -16.45
N TYR A 255 10.10 16.79 -16.36
CA TYR A 255 9.34 18.04 -16.30
C TYR A 255 9.20 18.50 -14.85
N LEU A 256 10.03 19.44 -14.42
CA LEU A 256 10.14 19.91 -13.03
C LEU A 256 9.76 21.39 -12.87
N LYS A 257 8.85 21.87 -13.73
CA LYS A 257 8.36 23.25 -13.65
C LYS A 257 7.73 23.49 -12.27
N ASN A 258 8.12 24.57 -11.60
CA ASN A 258 7.66 24.93 -10.25
C ASN A 258 7.93 23.85 -9.17
N ALA A 259 8.87 22.93 -9.38
CA ALA A 259 9.25 21.97 -8.34
C ALA A 259 9.91 22.66 -7.14
N ASN A 260 9.62 22.20 -5.93
CA ASN A 260 10.23 22.74 -4.71
C ASN A 260 11.35 21.81 -4.20
N PHE A 261 12.61 22.19 -4.36
CA PHE A 261 13.77 21.48 -3.84
C PHE A 261 14.35 22.12 -2.58
N GLN A 262 13.59 22.96 -1.86
CA GLN A 262 14.13 23.70 -0.72
C GLN A 262 14.79 22.75 0.31
N GLY A 263 16.04 23.00 0.66
CA GLY A 263 16.80 22.17 1.61
C GLY A 263 17.07 20.73 1.15
N ALA A 264 16.74 20.35 -0.09
CA ALA A 264 16.92 18.99 -0.59
C ALA A 264 18.42 18.67 -0.79
N ASN A 265 18.78 17.40 -0.57
CA ASN A 265 20.11 16.91 -0.90
C ASN A 265 20.17 16.47 -2.36
N LEU A 266 20.68 17.32 -3.24
CA LEU A 266 20.83 17.07 -4.68
C LEU A 266 22.25 16.63 -5.07
N LYS A 267 23.06 16.20 -4.09
CA LYS A 267 24.45 15.84 -4.34
C LYS A 267 24.57 14.75 -5.41
N GLY A 268 25.31 15.04 -6.48
CA GLY A 268 25.54 14.10 -7.59
C GLY A 268 24.30 13.76 -8.42
N VAL A 269 23.20 14.49 -8.28
CA VAL A 269 21.98 14.26 -9.06
C VAL A 269 22.20 14.60 -10.53
N ASN A 270 21.65 13.78 -11.43
CA ASN A 270 21.58 14.11 -12.86
C ASN A 270 20.25 14.81 -13.20
N LEU A 271 20.31 16.12 -13.49
CA LEU A 271 19.18 16.93 -13.95
C LEU A 271 19.33 17.35 -15.42
N GLN A 272 20.24 16.73 -16.18
CA GLN A 272 20.47 17.11 -17.57
C GLN A 272 19.17 17.15 -18.37
N GLU A 273 19.00 18.16 -19.23
CA GLU A 273 17.83 18.33 -20.11
C GLU A 273 16.46 18.50 -19.41
N ALA A 274 16.43 18.55 -18.07
CA ALA A 274 15.21 18.79 -17.31
C ALA A 274 14.65 20.20 -17.52
N ASN A 275 13.33 20.35 -17.38
CA ASN A 275 12.68 21.66 -17.35
C ASN A 275 12.52 22.15 -15.91
N LEU A 276 13.32 23.14 -15.51
CA LEU A 276 13.40 23.69 -14.16
C LEU A 276 12.81 25.10 -14.04
N GLN A 277 11.95 25.49 -15.00
CA GLN A 277 11.28 26.79 -14.96
C GLN A 277 10.57 27.00 -13.62
N GLY A 278 10.96 28.02 -12.86
CA GLY A 278 10.33 28.36 -11.58
C GLY A 278 10.63 27.40 -10.43
N ALA A 279 11.55 26.44 -10.59
CA ALA A 279 11.95 25.55 -9.51
C ALA A 279 12.66 26.32 -8.37
N ASN A 280 12.37 25.95 -7.12
CA ASN A 280 12.99 26.53 -5.94
C ASN A 280 14.16 25.65 -5.47
N PHE A 281 15.38 26.20 -5.41
CA PHE A 281 16.57 25.50 -4.90
C PHE A 281 17.12 26.11 -3.59
N GLN A 282 16.36 26.96 -2.91
CA GLN A 282 16.82 27.60 -1.68
C GLN A 282 17.36 26.55 -0.69
N ASP A 283 18.57 26.76 -0.18
CA ASP A 283 19.26 25.87 0.76
C ASP A 283 19.55 24.44 0.25
N ALA A 284 19.20 24.10 -0.99
CA ALA A 284 19.46 22.78 -1.56
C ALA A 284 20.96 22.53 -1.76
N ASN A 285 21.45 21.31 -1.56
CA ASN A 285 22.85 20.98 -1.80
C ASN A 285 23.11 20.57 -3.25
N LEU A 286 23.72 21.45 -4.05
CA LEU A 286 24.01 21.23 -5.48
C LEU A 286 25.39 20.65 -5.78
N GLN A 287 26.11 20.14 -4.77
CA GLN A 287 27.44 19.57 -4.99
C GLN A 287 27.40 18.47 -6.08
N ASP A 288 28.23 18.60 -7.11
CA ASP A 288 28.36 17.62 -8.20
C ASP A 288 27.08 17.38 -9.02
N THR A 289 26.02 18.18 -8.82
CA THR A 289 24.77 18.07 -9.59
C THR A 289 25.00 18.41 -11.06
N ASN A 290 24.46 17.62 -11.98
CA ASN A 290 24.51 17.91 -13.40
C ASN A 290 23.30 18.73 -13.86
N LEU A 291 23.52 20.02 -14.13
CA LEU A 291 22.53 20.99 -14.61
C LEU A 291 22.80 21.41 -16.08
N GLN A 292 23.47 20.56 -16.85
CA GLN A 292 23.73 20.85 -18.26
C GLN A 292 22.44 20.78 -19.09
N LYS A 293 22.28 21.70 -20.05
CA LYS A 293 21.16 21.74 -21.02
C LYS A 293 19.76 21.83 -20.38
N VAL A 294 19.65 22.25 -19.12
CA VAL A 294 18.37 22.47 -18.46
C VAL A 294 17.62 23.64 -19.10
N LYS A 295 16.29 23.62 -19.00
CA LYS A 295 15.41 24.71 -19.48
C LYS A 295 14.87 25.53 -18.31
N GLY A 296 14.72 26.84 -18.52
CA GLY A 296 14.02 27.73 -17.60
C GLY A 296 14.77 28.07 -16.31
N LEU A 297 16.06 27.72 -16.21
CA LEU A 297 16.91 28.05 -15.08
C LEU A 297 17.46 29.48 -15.21
N ASN A 298 17.55 30.20 -14.09
CA ASN A 298 18.19 31.50 -14.02
C ASN A 298 19.20 31.61 -12.86
N PRO A 299 20.11 32.59 -12.87
CA PRO A 299 21.13 32.74 -11.83
C PRO A 299 20.58 32.90 -10.39
N LEU A 300 19.41 33.53 -10.21
CA LEU A 300 18.83 33.75 -8.88
C LEU A 300 18.37 32.44 -8.25
N GLN A 301 17.75 31.55 -9.03
CA GLN A 301 17.33 30.22 -8.55
C GLN A 301 18.51 29.41 -8.03
N ILE A 302 19.68 29.53 -8.64
CA ILE A 302 20.87 28.73 -8.30
C ILE A 302 21.66 29.32 -7.15
N LYS A 303 21.81 30.65 -7.10
CA LYS A 303 22.61 31.33 -6.07
C LYS A 303 22.03 31.23 -4.66
N SER A 304 20.76 30.86 -4.51
CA SER A 304 20.13 30.56 -3.22
C SER A 304 20.43 29.16 -2.69
N ALA A 305 21.05 28.29 -3.49
CA ALA A 305 21.40 26.94 -3.10
C ALA A 305 22.78 26.88 -2.41
N ASN A 306 23.04 25.79 -1.69
CA ASN A 306 24.35 25.47 -1.15
C ASN A 306 25.22 24.76 -2.19
N ASN A 307 26.53 25.01 -2.15
CA ASN A 307 27.54 24.39 -3.03
C ASN A 307 27.27 24.55 -4.54
N TRP A 308 26.52 25.57 -4.96
CA TRP A 308 26.13 25.76 -6.36
C TRP A 308 27.33 25.90 -7.31
N GLN A 309 28.45 26.50 -6.88
CA GLN A 309 29.66 26.60 -7.71
C GLN A 309 30.29 25.24 -8.06
N GLN A 310 29.92 24.18 -7.33
CA GLN A 310 30.41 22.81 -7.55
C GLN A 310 29.50 21.99 -8.47
N ALA A 311 28.37 22.54 -8.91
CA ALA A 311 27.53 21.89 -9.92
C ALA A 311 28.14 22.02 -11.33
N LYS A 312 27.65 21.20 -12.25
CA LYS A 312 28.03 21.21 -13.66
C LYS A 312 26.97 21.96 -14.47
N TYR A 313 27.39 22.96 -15.23
CA TYR A 313 26.50 23.79 -16.05
C TYR A 313 26.88 23.73 -17.53
N SER A 314 26.00 24.20 -18.41
CA SER A 314 26.38 24.45 -19.81
C SER A 314 27.33 25.65 -19.89
N ARG A 315 28.10 25.75 -20.98
CA ARG A 315 29.05 26.87 -21.16
C ARG A 315 28.35 28.22 -21.07
N GLU A 316 27.22 28.37 -21.75
CA GLU A 316 26.46 29.61 -21.79
C GLU A 316 25.97 30.02 -20.40
N PHE A 317 25.51 29.07 -19.59
CA PHE A 317 25.00 29.35 -18.25
C PHE A 317 26.14 29.59 -17.26
N SER A 318 27.27 28.90 -17.38
CA SER A 318 28.48 29.19 -16.61
C SER A 318 28.93 30.64 -16.78
N SER A 319 28.89 31.18 -18.00
CA SER A 319 29.19 32.59 -18.26
C SER A 319 28.22 33.53 -17.54
N GLN A 320 26.92 33.22 -17.51
CA GLN A 320 25.92 34.00 -16.76
C GLN A 320 26.15 33.98 -15.23
N LEU A 321 26.80 32.93 -14.72
CA LEU A 321 27.15 32.78 -13.32
C LEU A 321 28.51 33.41 -12.95
N ASN A 322 29.26 33.93 -13.92
CA ASN A 322 30.65 34.37 -13.77
C ASN A 322 31.58 33.24 -13.25
N LEU A 323 31.33 32.00 -13.65
CA LEU A 323 32.20 30.87 -13.35
C LEU A 323 33.29 30.73 -14.43
N PRO A 324 34.50 30.27 -14.06
CA PRO A 324 35.54 29.98 -15.05
C PRO A 324 35.07 28.87 -16.00
N GLU A 325 35.46 28.97 -17.27
CA GLU A 325 35.22 27.90 -18.23
C GLU A 325 35.96 26.63 -17.78
N LYS A 326 35.21 25.54 -17.61
CA LYS A 326 35.70 24.19 -17.33
C LYS A 326 35.53 23.32 -18.55
#